data_AF-G6XMA9-F1
#
_entry.id   AF-G6XMA9-F1
#
_cell.length_a   1.000
_cell.length_b   1.000
_cell.length_c   1.000
_cell.angle_alpha   90.00
_cell.angle_beta   90.00
_cell.angle_gamma   90.00
#
_symmetry.space_group_name_H-M   'P 1'
#
loop_
_entity.id
_entity.type
_entity.pdbx_description
1 polymer ?
#
loop_
_entity_poly.entity_id
_entity_poly.type
_entity_poly.pdbx_seq_one_letter_code
_entity_poly.pdbx_strand_id
1 'polypeptide(L)'
;MLKTGGYSDGMAHQGGAASALTLPPEGDAKLLEINGNAAGAVLDHYRELRQVVLEQLHGNRAHGERISAAQSGKAMEMMCQPLIWLTDRLRHSYGEGGLLAVYRMACRFSCVLENGLRLGGRLVKDLPYCRMGLRWPGWFPATDAELLSLAQGLMTAVAHGILSRETAVRMFATSSGSSDPEGEWRRLETWNASREA
;
A
#
# COMPACT_ATOMS: atom_id res chain seq x y z
N MET A 1 -38.58 30.45 14.15
CA MET A 1 -39.21 29.55 13.16
C MET A 1 -39.02 30.15 11.78
N LEU A 2 -38.18 29.54 10.93
CA LEU A 2 -38.05 29.91 9.52
C LEU A 2 -39.09 29.13 8.71
N LYS A 3 -39.91 29.84 7.93
CA LYS A 3 -40.85 29.26 6.98
C LYS A 3 -40.24 29.41 5.58
N THR A 4 -39.62 28.34 5.09
CA THR A 4 -39.21 28.19 3.70
C THR A 4 -40.46 27.99 2.83
N GLY A 5 -40.66 28.87 1.86
CA GLY A 5 -41.75 28.77 0.90
C GLY A 5 -41.25 29.01 -0.52
N GLY A 6 -41.32 27.95 -1.33
CA GLY A 6 -41.54 27.98 -2.78
C GLY A 6 -40.50 28.66 -3.67
N TYR A 7 -39.61 27.87 -4.27
CA TYR A 7 -38.97 28.29 -5.52
C TYR A 7 -39.98 28.15 -6.65
N SER A 8 -40.35 29.27 -7.27
CA SER A 8 -40.90 29.30 -8.63
C SER A 8 -39.83 29.85 -9.57
N ASP A 9 -39.51 29.03 -10.56
CA ASP A 9 -38.71 29.36 -11.74
C ASP A 9 -39.20 30.68 -12.37
N GLY A 10 -38.30 31.65 -12.58
CA GLY A 10 -38.70 33.00 -12.95
C GLY A 10 -37.56 33.94 -13.32
N MET A 11 -37.65 34.47 -14.54
CA MET A 11 -36.91 35.53 -15.22
C MET A 11 -36.07 36.48 -14.35
N ALA A 12 -34.87 36.83 -14.84
CA ALA A 12 -33.98 37.84 -14.27
C ALA A 12 -34.73 39.12 -13.87
N HIS A 13 -34.88 39.34 -12.57
CA HIS A 13 -35.53 40.53 -12.02
C HIS A 13 -34.62 41.74 -12.20
N GLN A 14 -35.06 42.71 -13.01
CA GLN A 14 -34.48 44.05 -13.05
C GLN A 14 -35.09 44.85 -11.88
N GLY A 15 -34.25 45.27 -10.93
CA GLY A 15 -34.69 45.87 -9.66
C GLY A 15 -35.57 47.11 -9.85
N GLY A 16 -36.72 47.13 -9.15
CA GLY A 16 -37.66 48.25 -9.12
C GLY A 16 -37.87 48.78 -7.70
N ALA A 17 -38.68 49.83 -7.53
CA ALA A 17 -38.95 50.46 -6.22
C ALA A 17 -39.48 49.48 -5.14
N ALA A 18 -40.07 48.36 -5.55
CA ALA A 18 -40.53 47.29 -4.66
C ALA A 18 -39.40 46.39 -4.10
N SER A 19 -38.19 46.48 -4.64
CA SER A 19 -36.97 45.80 -4.16
C SER A 19 -36.02 46.72 -3.41
N ALA A 20 -36.45 47.94 -3.08
CA ALA A 20 -35.65 48.91 -2.33
C ALA A 20 -35.64 48.57 -0.83
N LEU A 21 -34.46 48.42 -0.25
CA LEU A 21 -34.27 48.28 1.19
C LEU A 21 -34.58 49.63 1.85
N THR A 22 -35.65 49.71 2.64
CA THR A 22 -36.03 50.92 3.38
C THR A 22 -35.35 50.92 4.74
N LEU A 23 -34.65 52.02 5.05
CA LEU A 23 -33.91 52.19 6.30
C LEU A 23 -34.59 53.25 7.17
N PRO A 24 -34.53 53.12 8.51
CA PRO A 24 -35.00 54.16 9.41
C PRO A 24 -34.14 55.44 9.27
N PRO A 25 -34.63 56.63 9.70
CA PRO A 25 -33.99 57.92 9.46
C PRO A 25 -32.56 58.08 9.99
N GLU A 26 -32.19 57.31 11.01
CA GLU A 26 -30.86 57.25 11.64
C GLU A 26 -30.08 55.99 11.22
N GLY A 27 -30.61 55.20 10.28
CA GLY A 27 -30.07 53.90 9.88
C GLY A 27 -29.14 53.97 8.68
N ASP A 28 -27.88 53.60 8.86
CA ASP A 28 -26.91 53.42 7.78
C ASP A 28 -26.91 51.96 7.28
N ALA A 29 -27.14 51.74 5.98
CA ALA A 29 -27.00 50.41 5.38
C ALA A 29 -25.63 50.24 4.77
N LYS A 30 -24.81 49.42 5.42
CA LYS A 30 -23.57 48.93 4.85
C LYS A 30 -23.85 47.68 4.01
N LEU A 31 -23.63 47.78 2.69
CA LEU A 31 -23.58 46.61 1.81
C LEU A 31 -22.35 45.78 2.20
N LEU A 32 -22.61 44.65 2.86
CA LEU A 32 -21.61 43.62 3.14
C LEU A 32 -21.67 42.60 2.00
N GLU A 33 -20.84 42.80 0.98
CA GLU A 33 -20.65 41.79 -0.06
C GLU A 33 -19.97 40.56 0.55
N ILE A 34 -20.42 39.37 0.17
CA ILE A 34 -19.78 38.12 0.54
C ILE A 34 -18.40 38.11 -0.14
N ASN A 35 -17.36 38.45 0.60
CA ASN A 35 -16.01 38.11 0.19
C ASN A 35 -15.92 36.57 0.22
N GLY A 36 -15.45 35.94 -0.86
CA GLY A 36 -15.39 34.48 -0.99
C GLY A 36 -14.56 33.75 0.09
N ASN A 37 -14.09 34.45 1.12
CA ASN A 37 -13.37 33.96 2.28
C ASN A 37 -14.12 32.85 3.02
N ALA A 38 -15.45 32.92 3.11
CA ALA A 38 -16.25 31.85 3.72
C ALA A 38 -16.14 30.53 2.92
N ALA A 39 -16.15 30.61 1.59
CA ALA A 39 -15.93 29.45 0.74
C ALA A 39 -14.50 28.90 0.86
N GLY A 40 -13.50 29.79 0.97
CA GLY A 40 -12.11 29.41 1.24
C GLY A 40 -11.95 28.66 2.57
N ALA A 41 -12.51 29.20 3.66
CA ALA A 41 -12.47 28.57 4.97
C ALA A 41 -13.15 27.18 4.99
N VAL A 42 -14.25 27.03 4.26
CA VAL A 42 -14.94 25.74 4.11
C VAL A 42 -14.07 24.75 3.33
N LEU A 43 -13.42 25.16 2.25
CA LEU A 43 -12.51 24.30 1.49
C LEU A 43 -11.32 23.84 2.34
N ASP A 44 -10.73 24.73 3.13
CA ASP A 44 -9.63 24.39 4.02
C ASP A 44 -10.09 23.45 5.14
N HIS A 45 -11.28 23.67 5.70
CA HIS A 45 -11.89 22.74 6.65
C HIS A 45 -12.05 21.32 6.05
N TYR A 46 -12.55 21.20 4.82
CA TYR A 46 -12.69 19.90 4.15
C TYR A 46 -11.33 19.24 3.85
N ARG A 47 -10.31 20.03 3.51
CA ARG A 47 -8.94 19.51 3.32
C ARG A 47 -8.39 18.90 4.59
N GLU A 48 -8.56 19.57 5.73
CA GLU A 48 -8.13 19.06 7.03
C GLU A 48 -8.94 17.84 7.47
N LEU A 49 -10.27 17.87 7.31
CA LEU A 49 -11.13 16.72 7.62
C LEU A 49 -10.71 15.48 6.83
N ARG A 50 -10.37 15.65 5.54
CA ARG A 50 -9.85 14.56 4.71
C ARG A 50 -8.55 13.98 5.26
N GLN A 51 -7.64 14.81 5.78
CA GLN A 51 -6.38 14.31 6.37
C GLN A 51 -6.65 13.45 7.61
N VAL A 52 -7.55 13.90 8.49
CA VAL A 52 -7.93 13.15 9.70
C VAL A 52 -8.57 11.82 9.33
N VAL A 53 -9.48 11.81 8.36
CA VAL A 53 -10.13 10.58 7.89
C VAL A 53 -9.12 9.61 7.27
N LEU A 54 -8.20 10.10 6.44
CA LEU A 54 -7.14 9.27 5.86
C LEU A 54 -6.20 8.70 6.92
N GLU A 55 -5.96 9.41 8.01
CA GLU A 55 -5.19 8.91 9.14
C GLU A 55 -5.88 7.71 9.82
N GLN A 56 -7.17 7.85 10.12
CA GLN A 56 -7.94 6.80 10.80
C GLN A 56 -8.13 5.55 9.93
N LEU A 57 -8.39 5.76 8.63
CA LEU A 57 -8.60 4.68 7.67
C LEU A 57 -7.29 4.06 7.16
N HIS A 58 -6.13 4.53 7.64
CA HIS A 58 -4.82 4.10 7.13
C HIS A 58 -4.66 4.31 5.62
N GLY A 59 -5.29 5.36 5.08
CA GLY A 59 -5.25 5.71 3.67
C GLY A 59 -3.92 6.33 3.23
N ASN A 60 -3.71 6.43 1.91
CA ASN A 60 -2.51 7.08 1.38
C ASN A 60 -2.55 8.60 1.64
N ARG A 61 -1.55 9.11 2.36
CA ARG A 61 -1.36 10.55 2.62
C ARG A 61 -0.42 11.23 1.65
N ALA A 62 0.19 10.48 0.72
CA ALA A 62 1.08 11.05 -0.28
C ALA A 62 0.31 12.02 -1.17
N HIS A 63 0.56 13.32 -0.98
CA HIS A 63 0.12 14.33 -1.92
C HIS A 63 0.97 14.22 -3.19
N GLY A 64 0.32 13.95 -4.32
CA GLY A 64 0.97 13.70 -5.61
C GLY A 64 1.91 14.81 -6.09
N GLU A 65 1.76 16.05 -5.58
CA GLU A 65 2.63 17.17 -5.94
C GLU A 65 4.07 17.09 -5.38
N ARG A 66 4.33 16.25 -4.36
CA ARG A 66 5.69 16.15 -3.77
C ARG A 66 6.51 14.97 -4.27
N ILE A 67 6.02 14.20 -5.23
CA ILE A 67 6.76 13.05 -5.81
C ILE A 67 7.38 13.48 -7.14
N SER A 68 8.43 14.30 -7.08
CA SER A 68 9.11 14.79 -8.30
C SER A 68 10.37 14.01 -8.67
N ALA A 69 10.75 12.97 -7.91
CA ALA A 69 11.98 12.20 -8.15
C ALA A 69 11.82 10.72 -7.79
N ALA A 70 12.65 9.86 -8.40
CA ALA A 70 12.79 8.46 -8.03
C ALA A 70 13.23 8.37 -6.55
N GLN A 71 12.34 7.88 -5.69
CA GLN A 71 12.61 7.64 -4.28
C GLN A 71 13.14 6.21 -4.10
N SER A 72 13.98 6.01 -3.08
CA SER A 72 14.42 4.66 -2.71
C SER A 72 13.23 3.79 -2.27
N GLY A 73 13.36 2.47 -2.36
CA GLY A 73 12.31 1.54 -1.90
C GLY A 73 11.94 1.81 -0.44
N LYS A 74 12.95 2.11 0.39
CA LYS A 74 12.72 2.44 1.80
C LYS A 74 11.99 3.77 2.01
N ALA A 75 12.25 4.78 1.20
CA ALA A 75 11.54 6.05 1.27
C ALA A 75 10.06 5.87 0.89
N MET A 76 9.77 5.06 -0.13
CA MET A 76 8.39 4.72 -0.49
C MET A 76 7.68 3.92 0.61
N GLU A 77 8.36 3.00 1.30
CA GLU A 77 7.80 2.32 2.47
C GLU A 77 7.38 3.31 3.55
N MET A 78 8.25 4.26 3.91
CA MET A 78 7.94 5.27 4.93
C MET A 78 6.75 6.15 4.53
N MET A 79 6.64 6.51 3.24
CA MET A 79 5.51 7.28 2.72
C MET A 79 4.19 6.50 2.77
N CYS A 80 4.24 5.19 2.50
CA CYS A 80 3.08 4.30 2.46
C CYS A 80 2.84 3.54 3.77
N GLN A 81 3.49 3.94 4.87
CA GLN A 81 3.44 3.23 6.15
C GLN A 81 2.02 2.94 6.66
N PRO A 82 1.04 3.88 6.59
CA PRO A 82 -0.33 3.58 7.01
C PRO A 82 -0.96 2.44 6.20
N LEU A 83 -0.82 2.47 4.86
CA LEU A 83 -1.33 1.42 3.98
C LEU A 83 -0.64 0.07 4.22
N ILE A 84 0.66 0.09 4.50
CA ILE A 84 1.42 -1.10 4.87
C ILE A 84 0.85 -1.71 6.15
N TRP A 85 0.56 -0.91 7.18
CA TRP A 85 -0.07 -1.42 8.41
C TRP A 85 -1.45 -2.01 8.18
N LEU A 86 -2.29 -1.37 7.37
CA LEU A 86 -3.58 -1.94 6.99
C LEU A 86 -3.38 -3.29 6.33
N THR A 87 -2.52 -3.35 5.32
CA THR A 87 -2.30 -4.56 4.54
C THR A 87 -1.64 -5.66 5.37
N ASP A 88 -0.80 -5.34 6.35
CA ASP A 88 -0.22 -6.31 7.28
C ASP A 88 -1.30 -6.98 8.16
N ARG A 89 -2.27 -6.19 8.65
CA ARG A 89 -3.46 -6.75 9.34
C ARG A 89 -4.27 -7.66 8.42
N LEU A 90 -4.38 -7.30 7.13
CA LEU A 90 -5.06 -8.14 6.14
C LEU A 90 -4.27 -9.42 5.85
N ARG A 91 -2.94 -9.35 5.74
CA ARG A 91 -2.05 -10.52 5.57
C ARG A 91 -2.18 -11.48 6.74
N HIS A 92 -2.28 -10.97 7.96
CA HIS A 92 -2.53 -11.82 9.13
C HIS A 92 -3.92 -12.45 9.09
N SER A 93 -4.97 -11.65 8.90
CA SER A 93 -6.36 -12.11 8.97
C SER A 93 -6.71 -13.07 7.83
N TYR A 94 -6.41 -12.69 6.60
CA TYR A 94 -6.75 -13.46 5.41
C TYR A 94 -5.68 -14.47 5.02
N GLY A 95 -4.40 -14.18 5.26
CA GLY A 95 -3.32 -15.10 4.94
C GLY A 95 -3.22 -16.23 5.95
N GLU A 96 -2.81 -15.91 7.17
CA GLU A 96 -2.58 -16.91 8.22
C GLU A 96 -3.90 -17.53 8.70
N GLY A 97 -4.92 -16.69 8.95
CA GLY A 97 -6.22 -17.15 9.44
C GLY A 97 -7.10 -17.82 8.38
N GLY A 98 -7.06 -17.34 7.14
CA GLY A 98 -7.94 -17.81 6.06
C GLY A 98 -7.26 -18.78 5.11
N LEU A 99 -6.33 -18.27 4.31
CA LEU A 99 -5.75 -18.96 3.16
C LEU A 99 -4.97 -20.21 3.58
N LEU A 100 -4.16 -20.13 4.65
CA LEU A 100 -3.44 -21.30 5.16
C LEU A 100 -4.39 -22.39 5.68
N ALA A 101 -5.52 -22.01 6.28
CA ALA A 101 -6.52 -22.98 6.72
C ALA A 101 -7.10 -23.75 5.53
N VAL A 102 -7.40 -23.06 4.43
CA VAL A 102 -7.87 -23.67 3.18
C VAL A 102 -6.80 -24.58 2.57
N TYR A 103 -5.54 -24.14 2.49
CA TYR A 103 -4.46 -24.98 1.97
C TYR A 103 -4.23 -26.25 2.81
N ARG A 104 -4.26 -26.12 4.14
CA ARG A 104 -4.15 -27.28 5.04
C ARG A 104 -5.32 -28.25 4.87
N MET A 105 -6.53 -27.73 4.64
CA MET A 105 -7.70 -28.55 4.31
C MET A 105 -7.51 -29.30 2.99
N ALA A 106 -7.03 -28.61 1.95
CA ALA A 106 -6.74 -29.23 0.65
C ALA A 106 -5.68 -30.34 0.78
N CYS A 107 -4.62 -30.13 1.54
CA CYS A 107 -3.61 -31.17 1.79
C CYS A 107 -4.23 -32.41 2.46
N ARG A 108 -5.03 -32.23 3.52
CA ARG A 108 -5.73 -33.35 4.18
C ARG A 108 -6.69 -34.05 3.23
N PHE A 109 -7.42 -33.30 2.43
CA PHE A 109 -8.38 -33.86 1.48
C PHE A 109 -7.70 -34.66 0.37
N SER A 110 -6.49 -34.26 -0.04
CA SER A 110 -5.69 -35.00 -1.02
C SER A 110 -5.28 -36.41 -0.58
N CYS A 111 -5.18 -36.65 0.73
CA CYS A 111 -4.86 -37.96 1.31
C CYS A 111 -6.06 -38.90 1.36
N VAL A 112 -7.29 -38.36 1.39
CA VAL A 112 -8.52 -39.15 1.52
C VAL A 112 -9.04 -39.61 0.16
N LEU A 113 -8.79 -38.83 -0.90
CA LEU A 113 -9.25 -39.16 -2.25
C LEU A 113 -8.37 -40.25 -2.88
N GLU A 114 -9.02 -41.28 -3.45
CA GLU A 114 -8.35 -42.44 -4.07
C GLU A 114 -7.36 -42.00 -5.17
N ASN A 115 -7.80 -41.08 -6.04
CA ASN A 115 -7.02 -40.51 -7.15
C ASN A 115 -6.36 -39.15 -6.81
N GLY A 116 -6.45 -38.69 -5.56
CA GLY A 116 -5.95 -37.38 -5.14
C GLY A 116 -6.75 -36.19 -5.68
N LEU A 117 -6.13 -35.00 -5.68
CA LEU A 117 -6.71 -33.74 -6.14
C LEU A 117 -6.20 -33.36 -7.54
N ARG A 118 -7.10 -32.82 -8.37
CA ARG A 118 -6.72 -32.28 -9.68
C ARG A 118 -6.27 -30.82 -9.53
N LEU A 119 -4.97 -30.58 -9.64
CA LEU A 119 -4.34 -29.26 -9.56
C LEU A 119 -3.65 -28.93 -10.89
N GLY A 120 -4.04 -27.84 -11.55
CA GLY A 120 -3.41 -27.41 -12.81
C GLY A 120 -3.45 -28.48 -13.92
N GLY A 121 -4.49 -29.31 -13.95
CA GLY A 121 -4.63 -30.40 -14.91
C GLY A 121 -3.92 -31.71 -14.54
N ARG A 122 -3.12 -31.74 -13.47
CA ARG A 122 -2.45 -32.96 -12.96
C ARG A 122 -3.14 -33.49 -11.72
N LEU A 123 -3.21 -34.81 -11.57
CA LEU A 123 -3.67 -35.45 -10.34
C LEU A 123 -2.50 -35.52 -9.36
N VAL A 124 -2.69 -34.98 -8.17
CA VAL A 124 -1.69 -34.95 -7.09
C VAL A 124 -2.32 -35.55 -5.85
N LYS A 125 -1.70 -36.62 -5.36
CA LYS A 125 -2.09 -37.34 -4.14
C LYS A 125 -1.06 -37.08 -3.04
N ASP A 126 -1.49 -37.23 -1.80
CA ASP A 126 -0.62 -37.20 -0.62
C ASP A 126 0.22 -35.93 -0.53
N LEU A 127 -0.43 -34.77 -0.72
CA LEU A 127 0.24 -33.49 -0.52
C LEU A 127 0.78 -33.44 0.91
N PRO A 128 2.06 -33.08 1.09
CA PRO A 128 2.69 -33.11 2.39
C PRO A 128 1.98 -32.13 3.32
N TYR A 129 1.48 -32.65 4.45
CA TYR A 129 0.99 -31.83 5.56
C TYR A 129 2.20 -31.30 6.34
N CYS A 130 2.97 -30.40 5.72
CA CYS A 130 4.08 -29.72 6.39
C CYS A 130 3.58 -28.46 7.10
N ARG A 131 4.41 -27.89 7.99
CA ARG A 131 4.19 -26.53 8.52
C ARG A 131 4.29 -25.53 7.37
N MET A 132 3.18 -25.32 6.68
CA MET A 132 3.03 -24.28 5.67
C MET A 132 2.97 -22.91 6.34
N GLY A 133 3.75 -21.98 5.83
CA GLY A 133 3.71 -20.55 6.16
C GLY A 133 3.68 -19.74 4.88
N LEU A 134 3.07 -18.56 4.92
CA LEU A 134 3.03 -17.65 3.78
C LEU A 134 4.26 -16.75 3.82
N ARG A 135 4.94 -16.64 2.67
CA ARG A 135 6.02 -15.68 2.47
C ARG A 135 5.53 -14.59 1.54
N TRP A 136 5.47 -13.37 2.05
CA TRP A 136 5.13 -12.19 1.25
C TRP A 136 6.41 -11.54 0.74
N PRO A 137 6.43 -11.04 -0.51
CA PRO A 137 7.55 -10.25 -1.01
C PRO A 137 7.63 -8.90 -0.26
N GLY A 138 8.76 -8.21 -0.44
CA GLY A 138 8.91 -6.82 -0.01
C GLY A 138 7.83 -5.93 -0.63
N TRP A 139 7.48 -4.84 0.05
CA TRP A 139 6.42 -3.92 -0.41
C TRP A 139 6.80 -3.18 -1.68
N PHE A 140 8.08 -2.82 -1.79
CA PHE A 140 8.67 -2.16 -2.94
C PHE A 140 9.93 -2.90 -3.36
N PRO A 141 10.24 -2.96 -4.66
CA PRO A 141 11.50 -3.51 -5.13
C PRO A 141 12.66 -2.66 -4.63
N ALA A 142 13.77 -3.32 -4.30
CA ALA A 142 15.02 -2.62 -4.05
C ALA A 142 15.50 -1.95 -5.34
N THR A 143 16.03 -0.74 -5.22
CA THR A 143 16.70 -0.03 -6.29
C THR A 143 18.07 -0.64 -6.58
N ASP A 144 18.60 -0.42 -7.78
CA ASP A 144 19.92 -0.94 -8.17
C ASP A 144 21.04 -0.48 -7.22
N ALA A 145 20.95 0.76 -6.72
CA ALA A 145 21.90 1.30 -5.74
C ALA A 145 21.82 0.58 -4.39
N GLU A 146 20.61 0.23 -3.93
CA GLU A 146 20.40 -0.55 -2.70
C GLU A 146 20.95 -1.98 -2.86
N LEU A 147 20.73 -2.61 -4.02
CA LEU A 147 21.26 -3.94 -4.33
C LEU A 147 22.79 -3.94 -4.37
N LEU A 148 23.41 -2.91 -4.98
CA LEU A 148 24.85 -2.77 -5.02
C LEU A 148 25.44 -2.62 -3.61
N SER A 149 24.85 -1.76 -2.79
CA SER A 149 25.29 -1.55 -1.40
C SER A 149 25.15 -2.83 -0.58
N LEU A 150 24.05 -3.56 -0.75
CA LEU A 150 23.84 -4.86 -0.10
C LEU A 150 24.90 -5.88 -0.52
N ALA A 151 25.19 -6.01 -1.83
CA ALA A 151 26.21 -6.93 -2.32
C ALA A 151 27.58 -6.64 -1.70
N GLN A 152 27.98 -5.37 -1.64
CA GLN A 152 29.24 -4.94 -1.02
C GLN A 152 29.28 -5.30 0.46
N GLY A 153 28.21 -4.99 1.22
CA GLY A 153 28.12 -5.32 2.64
C GLY A 153 28.19 -6.82 2.92
N LEU A 154 27.51 -7.63 2.09
CA LEU A 154 27.53 -9.09 2.19
C LEU A 154 28.92 -9.67 1.89
N MET A 155 29.62 -9.16 0.89
CA MET A 155 31.01 -9.57 0.61
C MET A 155 31.93 -9.29 1.79
N THR A 156 31.83 -8.10 2.40
CA THR A 156 32.61 -7.74 3.59
C THR A 156 32.28 -8.63 4.78
N ALA A 157 30.99 -8.89 5.05
CA ALA A 157 30.56 -9.75 6.14
C ALA A 157 31.08 -11.19 6.00
N VAL A 158 31.08 -11.73 4.77
CA VAL A 158 31.67 -13.04 4.47
C VAL A 158 33.18 -13.02 4.67
N ALA A 159 33.87 -12.00 4.16
CA ALA A 159 35.33 -11.88 4.26
C ALA A 159 35.83 -11.81 5.71
N HIS A 160 35.06 -11.19 6.60
CA HIS A 160 35.37 -11.11 8.04
C HIS A 160 34.80 -12.29 8.86
N GLY A 161 34.20 -13.30 8.23
CA GLY A 161 33.67 -14.48 8.92
C GLY A 161 32.43 -14.22 9.76
N ILE A 162 31.72 -13.12 9.54
CA ILE A 162 30.46 -12.78 10.23
C ILE A 162 29.30 -13.62 9.69
N LEU A 163 29.34 -13.95 8.40
CA LEU A 163 28.27 -14.66 7.69
C LEU A 163 28.84 -15.74 6.76
N SER A 164 28.11 -16.85 6.60
CA SER A 164 28.46 -17.86 5.59
C SER A 164 28.17 -17.38 4.15
N ARG A 165 28.93 -17.88 3.18
CA ARG A 165 28.71 -17.60 1.75
C ARG A 165 27.31 -18.00 1.29
N GLU A 166 26.83 -19.14 1.76
CA GLU A 166 25.49 -19.65 1.48
C GLU A 166 24.41 -18.67 1.92
N THR A 167 24.50 -18.18 3.16
CA THR A 167 23.51 -17.22 3.69
C THR A 167 23.56 -15.90 2.94
N ALA A 168 24.76 -15.44 2.58
CA ALA A 168 24.93 -14.22 1.79
C ALA A 168 24.26 -14.33 0.41
N VAL A 169 24.45 -15.44 -0.30
CA VAL A 169 23.82 -15.68 -1.60
C VAL A 169 22.30 -15.75 -1.46
N ARG A 170 21.78 -16.44 -0.43
CA ARG A 170 20.34 -16.52 -0.19
C ARG A 170 19.70 -15.16 0.11
N MET A 171 20.39 -14.33 0.90
CA MET A 171 19.95 -12.97 1.21
C MET A 171 19.94 -12.09 -0.05
N PHE A 172 21.00 -12.14 -0.85
CA PHE A 172 21.09 -11.37 -2.09
C PHE A 172 20.02 -11.81 -3.10
N ALA A 173 19.89 -13.10 -3.37
CA ALA A 173 18.89 -13.66 -4.27
C ALA A 173 17.45 -13.30 -3.85
N THR A 174 17.18 -13.29 -2.54
CA THR A 174 15.90 -12.83 -2.01
C THR A 174 15.66 -11.35 -2.30
N SER A 175 16.67 -10.50 -2.05
CA SER A 175 16.53 -9.05 -2.24
C SER A 175 16.40 -8.63 -3.70
N SER A 176 17.05 -9.36 -4.62
CA SER A 176 16.97 -9.12 -6.06
C SER A 176 15.69 -9.68 -6.71
N GLY A 177 14.81 -10.32 -5.93
CA GLY A 177 13.53 -10.83 -6.39
C GLY A 177 13.57 -12.22 -7.02
N SER A 178 14.65 -13.00 -6.82
CA SER A 178 14.69 -14.39 -7.28
C SER A 178 13.72 -15.27 -6.49
N SER A 179 12.95 -16.09 -7.20
CA SER A 179 11.96 -17.00 -6.63
C SER A 179 12.57 -18.28 -6.01
N ASP A 180 13.81 -18.65 -6.40
CA ASP A 180 14.52 -19.84 -5.91
C ASP A 180 15.97 -19.52 -5.48
N PRO A 181 16.17 -19.04 -4.24
CA PRO A 181 17.51 -18.81 -3.68
C PRO A 181 18.35 -20.09 -3.54
N GLU A 182 17.72 -21.24 -3.31
CA GLU A 182 18.42 -22.53 -3.16
C GLU A 182 18.97 -23.03 -4.49
N GLY A 183 18.22 -22.82 -5.58
CA GLY A 183 18.67 -23.12 -6.94
C GLY A 183 19.83 -22.25 -7.38
N GLU A 184 19.92 -21.01 -6.90
CA GLU A 184 21.07 -20.13 -7.16
C GLU A 184 22.34 -20.65 -6.47
N TRP A 185 22.25 -21.02 -5.19
CA TRP A 185 23.40 -21.59 -4.46
C TRP A 185 23.92 -22.87 -5.11
N ARG A 186 23.04 -23.80 -5.46
CA ARG A 186 23.42 -25.05 -6.15
C ARG A 186 24.14 -24.78 -7.48
N ARG A 187 23.70 -23.79 -8.26
CA ARG A 187 24.39 -23.39 -9.49
C ARG A 187 25.79 -22.85 -9.21
N LEU A 188 25.95 -22.04 -8.17
CA LEU A 188 27.26 -21.52 -7.76
C LEU A 188 28.20 -22.63 -7.29
N GLU A 189 27.71 -23.63 -6.54
CA GLU A 189 28.51 -24.80 -6.16
C GLU A 189 29.01 -25.56 -7.39
N THR A 190 28.12 -25.86 -8.35
CA THR A 190 28.51 -26.54 -9.59
C THR A 190 29.53 -25.73 -10.40
N TRP A 191 29.38 -24.41 -10.43
CA TRP A 191 30.30 -23.51 -11.12
C TRP A 191 31.67 -23.44 -10.44
N ASN A 192 31.71 -23.35 -9.11
CA ASN A 192 32.98 -23.35 -8.35
C ASN A 192 33.71 -24.69 -8.53
N ALA A 193 32.99 -25.81 -8.44
CA ALA A 193 33.56 -27.13 -8.68
C ALA A 193 34.14 -27.27 -10.09
N SER A 194 33.51 -26.65 -11.11
CA SER A 194 34.05 -26.64 -12.48
C SER A 194 35.28 -25.73 -12.68
N ARG A 195 35.55 -24.80 -11.76
CA ARG A 195 36.74 -23.93 -11.81
C ARG A 195 37.95 -24.50 -11.07
N GLU A 196 37.70 -25.41 -10.14
CA GLU A 196 38.74 -26.07 -9.35
C GLU A 196 39.23 -27.40 -9.99
N ALA A 197 38.50 -27.91 -10.98
CA ALA A 197 38.87 -29.04 -11.83
C ALA A 197 39.69 -28.61 -13.06
#